data_AF-V4N7X8-F1
#
_entry.id   AF-V4N7X8-F1
#
_cell.length_a   1.000
_cell.length_b   1.000
_cell.length_c   1.000
_cell.angle_alpha   90.00
_cell.angle_beta   90.00
_cell.angle_gamma   90.00
#
_symmetry.space_group_name_H-M   'P 1'
#
loop_
_entity.id
_entity.type
_entity.pdbx_description
1 polymer ?
#
loop_
_entity_poly.entity_id
_entity_poly.type
_entity_poly.pdbx_seq_one_letter_code
_entity_poly.pdbx_strand_id
1 'polypeptide(L)'
;MRLYALVAAALLTGCSAPAVEKAEPTAGAKEVFSDCKWGEVRGATLSIWSYACPNAHLVADETLPGFGIVEGTAADGFGYRPVIRTLPKAKDAAIDAVLPEIRQLSPGPATASCVLVPAQDPTDPASKRALFELVPTGEAKAVWDKTVETGEGEEAPCGALGVGLAGSRVFEVLPNDPTRVVYIDYGSEIQIFDTKTLK
;
A
#
# COMPACT_ATOMS: atom_id res chain seq x y z
N MET A 1 -48.48 37.25 -45.83
CA MET A 1 -47.09 36.96 -45.40
C MET A 1 -47.04 37.05 -43.89
N ARG A 2 -46.91 35.91 -43.19
CA ARG A 2 -46.58 35.83 -41.75
C ARG A 2 -45.48 34.78 -41.61
N LEU A 3 -44.32 35.24 -41.14
CA LEU A 3 -43.16 34.43 -40.79
C LEU A 3 -43.14 34.11 -39.28
N TYR A 4 -42.33 33.09 -38.93
CA TYR A 4 -41.72 32.76 -37.63
C TYR A 4 -42.59 31.96 -36.64
N ALA A 5 -42.09 30.96 -35.90
CA ALA A 5 -40.75 30.40 -35.74
C ALA A 5 -40.84 28.94 -35.24
N LEU A 6 -39.96 28.07 -35.74
CA LEU A 6 -39.67 26.76 -35.16
C LEU A 6 -38.65 26.97 -34.02
N VAL A 7 -39.04 26.67 -32.79
CA VAL A 7 -38.13 26.59 -31.64
C VAL A 7 -37.62 25.15 -31.54
N ALA A 8 -36.36 24.95 -31.90
CA ALA A 8 -35.65 23.69 -31.65
C ALA A 8 -35.08 23.73 -30.22
N ALA A 9 -35.62 22.90 -29.33
CA ALA A 9 -35.07 22.70 -28.00
C ALA A 9 -33.88 21.74 -28.08
N ALA A 10 -32.67 22.27 -27.91
CA ALA A 10 -31.46 21.49 -27.73
C ALA A 10 -31.41 20.93 -26.30
N LEU A 11 -31.64 19.62 -26.14
CA LEU A 11 -31.42 18.89 -24.90
C LEU A 11 -29.90 18.72 -24.71
N LEU A 12 -29.31 19.55 -23.84
CA LEU A 12 -27.96 19.34 -23.31
C LEU A 12 -28.01 18.17 -22.32
N THR A 13 -27.75 16.95 -22.80
CA THR A 13 -27.39 15.83 -21.93
C THR A 13 -25.98 16.07 -21.40
N GLY A 14 -25.88 16.73 -20.26
CA GLY A 14 -24.63 16.83 -19.52
C GLY A 14 -24.21 15.44 -19.04
N CYS A 15 -23.09 14.94 -19.56
CA CYS A 15 -22.39 13.80 -18.99
C CYS A 15 -21.85 14.23 -17.62
N SER A 16 -22.62 14.02 -16.56
CA SER A 16 -22.08 14.03 -15.20
C SER A 16 -21.17 12.82 -15.06
N ALA A 17 -19.85 13.06 -14.97
CA ALA A 17 -18.93 12.03 -14.50
C ALA A 17 -19.43 11.53 -13.13
N PRO A 18 -19.43 10.22 -12.86
CA PRO A 18 -19.82 9.72 -11.56
C PRO A 18 -18.95 10.36 -10.49
N ALA A 19 -19.57 10.93 -9.46
CA ALA A 19 -18.86 11.45 -8.31
C ALA A 19 -18.01 10.32 -7.73
N VAL A 20 -16.70 10.54 -7.62
CA VAL A 20 -15.82 9.62 -6.89
C VAL A 20 -16.31 9.63 -5.45
N GLU A 21 -16.94 8.53 -5.04
CA GLU A 21 -17.42 8.35 -3.67
C GLU A 21 -16.24 8.54 -2.72
N LYS A 22 -16.38 9.47 -1.77
CA LYS A 22 -15.36 9.69 -0.75
C LYS A 22 -15.25 8.43 0.09
N ALA A 23 -14.05 7.87 0.20
CA ALA A 23 -13.85 6.73 1.08
C ALA A 23 -14.08 7.18 2.53
N GLU A 24 -14.84 6.39 3.29
CA GLU A 24 -15.07 6.62 4.71
C GLU A 24 -14.15 5.68 5.51
N PRO A 25 -13.49 6.17 6.58
CA PRO A 25 -12.63 5.32 7.39
C PRO A 25 -13.46 4.36 8.24
N THR A 26 -12.86 3.22 8.61
CA THR A 26 -13.50 2.23 9.48
C THR A 26 -13.81 2.81 10.87
N ALA A 27 -14.80 2.23 11.56
CA ALA A 27 -15.18 2.68 12.91
C ALA A 27 -13.99 2.62 13.89
N GLY A 28 -13.20 1.55 13.87
CA GLY A 28 -12.01 1.42 14.71
C GLY A 28 -10.94 2.47 14.40
N ALA A 29 -10.70 2.78 13.13
CA ALA A 29 -9.75 3.84 12.76
C ALA A 29 -10.25 5.23 13.17
N LYS A 30 -11.57 5.49 13.10
CA LYS A 30 -12.18 6.76 13.58
C LYS A 30 -11.96 6.98 15.08
N GLU A 31 -12.01 5.92 15.87
CA GLU A 31 -11.78 5.99 17.31
C GLU A 31 -10.31 6.32 17.63
N VAL A 32 -9.38 5.58 17.01
CA VAL A 32 -7.93 5.73 17.24
C VAL A 32 -7.41 7.08 16.76
N PHE A 33 -7.89 7.57 15.61
CA PHE A 33 -7.41 8.81 14.98
C PHE A 33 -8.42 9.95 15.09
N SER A 34 -9.15 10.01 16.20
CA SER A 34 -10.24 10.96 16.43
C SER A 34 -9.84 12.44 16.34
N ASP A 35 -8.58 12.76 16.66
CA ASP A 35 -8.01 14.11 16.56
C ASP A 35 -7.34 14.40 15.19
N CYS A 36 -7.38 13.45 14.26
CA CYS A 36 -6.72 13.55 12.97
C CYS A 36 -7.72 13.88 11.85
N LYS A 37 -7.22 14.47 10.76
CA LYS A 37 -8.04 14.80 9.60
C LYS A 37 -7.97 13.70 8.55
N TRP A 38 -9.13 13.15 8.18
CA TRP A 38 -9.24 12.19 7.08
C TRP A 38 -9.23 12.90 5.73
N GLY A 39 -8.39 12.45 4.79
CA GLY A 39 -8.30 13.03 3.46
C GLY A 39 -7.54 12.16 2.46
N GLU A 40 -7.70 12.48 1.18
CA GLU A 40 -6.97 11.83 0.09
C GLU A 40 -5.57 12.45 -0.04
N VAL A 41 -4.54 11.60 0.01
CA VAL A 41 -3.16 11.93 -0.34
C VAL A 41 -2.93 11.47 -1.77
N ARG A 42 -2.46 12.38 -2.63
CA ARG A 42 -2.27 12.13 -4.07
C ARG A 42 -0.83 12.43 -4.46
N GLY A 43 -0.18 11.45 -5.07
CA GLY A 43 1.05 11.61 -5.84
C GLY A 43 0.76 11.70 -7.35
N ALA A 44 1.80 11.63 -8.17
CA ALA A 44 1.65 11.74 -9.63
C ALA A 44 0.88 10.56 -10.24
N THR A 45 1.02 9.36 -9.67
CA THR A 45 0.45 8.13 -10.24
C THR A 45 -0.42 7.32 -9.29
N LEU A 46 -0.45 7.68 -8.01
CA LEU A 46 -1.20 6.97 -6.98
C LEU A 46 -1.99 7.95 -6.12
N SER A 47 -3.07 7.46 -5.53
CA SER A 47 -3.77 8.13 -4.44
C SER A 47 -4.27 7.14 -3.41
N ILE A 48 -4.31 7.56 -2.17
CA ILE A 48 -4.76 6.77 -1.03
C ILE A 48 -5.39 7.70 0.00
N TRP A 49 -6.39 7.22 0.72
CA TRP A 49 -6.93 7.97 1.84
C TRP A 49 -6.18 7.66 3.13
N SER A 50 -5.92 8.71 3.91
CA SER A 50 -5.15 8.65 5.14
C SER A 50 -5.59 9.71 6.14
N TYR A 51 -5.30 9.46 7.41
CA TYR A 51 -5.36 10.43 8.48
C TYR A 51 -4.09 11.28 8.49
N ALA A 52 -4.26 12.59 8.60
CA ALA A 52 -3.21 13.55 8.91
C ALA A 52 -3.31 13.94 10.38
N CYS A 53 -2.41 13.41 11.20
CA CYS A 53 -2.27 13.71 12.62
C CYS A 53 -1.15 14.75 12.84
N PRO A 54 -1.14 15.49 13.98
CA PRO A 54 -0.10 16.48 14.26
C PRO A 54 1.34 15.95 14.23
N ASN A 55 1.53 14.68 14.60
CA ASN A 55 2.82 14.01 14.73
C ASN A 55 3.06 12.91 13.69
N ALA A 56 2.09 12.62 12.82
CA ALA A 56 2.20 11.57 11.81
C ALA A 56 1.26 11.85 10.64
N HIS A 57 1.78 11.85 9.42
CA HIS A 57 0.96 11.95 8.21
C HIS A 57 1.65 11.29 7.03
N LEU A 58 0.84 10.88 6.06
CA LEU A 58 1.33 10.26 4.83
C LEU A 58 1.66 11.35 3.80
N VAL A 59 2.79 11.18 3.11
CA VAL A 59 3.22 12.03 1.99
C VAL A 59 3.49 11.18 0.75
N ALA A 60 3.24 11.73 -0.43
CA ALA A 60 3.64 11.10 -1.69
C ALA A 60 5.16 11.21 -1.86
N ASP A 61 5.80 10.13 -2.30
CA ASP A 61 7.21 10.10 -2.67
C ASP A 61 7.34 9.84 -4.17
N GLU A 62 7.79 10.86 -4.90
CA GLU A 62 7.97 10.78 -6.36
C GLU A 62 9.35 10.19 -6.74
N THR A 63 10.29 10.09 -5.78
CA THR A 63 11.61 9.48 -6.00
C THR A 63 11.59 7.97 -5.81
N LEU A 64 10.72 7.49 -4.93
CA LEU A 64 10.36 6.09 -4.74
C LEU A 64 8.85 5.97 -4.93
N PRO A 65 8.35 5.85 -6.19
CA PRO A 65 6.93 5.98 -6.51
C PRO A 65 6.05 5.21 -5.52
N GLY A 66 5.29 5.96 -4.72
CA GLY A 66 4.63 5.41 -3.54
C GLY A 66 4.33 6.47 -2.48
N PHE A 67 4.33 6.04 -1.22
CA PHE A 67 4.04 6.89 -0.07
C PHE A 67 4.95 6.55 1.10
N GLY A 68 5.26 7.56 1.90
CA GLY A 68 5.93 7.39 3.18
C GLY A 68 5.21 8.13 4.30
N ILE A 69 5.44 7.67 5.52
CA ILE A 69 4.99 8.35 6.73
C ILE A 69 6.09 9.33 7.14
N VAL A 70 5.69 10.59 7.34
CA VAL A 70 6.46 11.57 8.09
C VAL A 70 5.95 11.54 9.52
N GLU A 71 6.81 11.17 10.46
CA GLU A 71 6.48 11.01 11.88
C GLU A 71 7.48 11.74 12.78
N GLY A 72 7.01 12.33 13.87
CA GLY A 72 7.85 13.06 14.82
C GLY A 72 7.18 14.33 15.36
N THR A 73 7.98 15.16 16.01
CA THR A 73 7.51 16.43 16.58
C THR A 73 8.46 17.56 16.18
N ALA A 74 8.00 18.81 16.31
CA ALA A 74 8.88 19.95 16.09
C ALA A 74 10.08 19.99 17.05
N ALA A 75 9.97 19.37 18.23
CA ALA A 75 11.04 19.31 19.22
C ALA A 75 12.07 18.21 18.90
N ASP A 76 11.60 17.04 18.43
CA ASP A 76 12.43 15.86 18.21
C ASP A 76 12.90 15.72 16.76
N GLY A 77 12.36 16.55 15.87
CA GLY A 77 12.52 16.42 14.42
C GLY A 77 11.52 15.44 13.82
N PHE A 78 11.47 15.44 12.49
CA PHE A 78 10.62 14.54 11.71
C PHE A 78 11.48 13.47 11.03
N GLY A 79 11.11 12.21 11.22
CA GLY A 79 11.60 11.07 10.47
C GLY A 79 10.73 10.79 9.25
N TYR A 80 11.32 10.10 8.27
CA TYR A 80 10.62 9.61 7.08
C TYR A 80 10.77 8.09 7.00
N ARG A 81 9.64 7.40 6.80
CA ARG A 81 9.60 5.95 6.63
C ARG A 81 8.75 5.58 5.42
N PRO A 82 9.32 4.98 4.37
CA PRO A 82 8.55 4.55 3.21
C PRO A 82 7.67 3.36 3.59
N VAL A 83 6.37 3.45 3.30
CA VAL A 83 5.38 2.40 3.64
C VAL A 83 4.66 1.83 2.43
N ILE A 84 4.65 2.54 1.31
CA ILE A 84 4.11 2.07 0.04
C ILE A 84 5.16 2.30 -1.03
N ARG A 85 5.44 1.30 -1.85
CA ARG A 85 6.33 1.39 -3.01
C ARG A 85 5.75 0.62 -4.18
N THR A 86 5.94 1.12 -5.40
CA THR A 86 5.53 0.38 -6.60
C THR A 86 6.72 -0.18 -7.36
N LEU A 87 6.53 -1.39 -7.88
CA LEU A 87 7.48 -2.12 -8.71
C LEU A 87 6.82 -2.40 -10.06
N PRO A 88 7.45 -2.08 -11.19
CA PRO A 88 6.90 -2.33 -12.50
C PRO A 88 6.91 -3.82 -12.85
N LYS A 89 5.90 -4.28 -13.58
CA LYS A 89 5.90 -5.56 -14.28
C LYS A 89 5.17 -5.47 -15.60
N ALA A 90 5.40 -6.42 -16.50
CA ALA A 90 4.55 -6.56 -17.67
C ALA A 90 3.11 -6.89 -17.23
N LYS A 91 2.12 -6.36 -17.97
CA LYS A 91 0.68 -6.48 -17.65
C LYS A 91 0.26 -7.92 -17.36
N ASP A 92 0.64 -8.85 -18.24
CA ASP A 92 0.24 -10.26 -18.18
C ASP A 92 1.28 -11.14 -17.45
N ALA A 93 2.35 -10.56 -16.91
CA ALA A 93 3.32 -11.29 -16.11
C ALA A 93 2.75 -11.60 -14.72
N ALA A 94 3.12 -12.77 -14.19
CA ALA A 94 2.85 -13.13 -12.80
C ALA A 94 3.51 -12.15 -11.83
N ILE A 95 3.03 -12.09 -10.59
CA ILE A 95 3.60 -11.21 -9.56
C ILE A 95 5.09 -11.49 -9.34
N ASP A 96 5.51 -12.75 -9.44
CA ASP A 96 6.92 -13.17 -9.29
C ASP A 96 7.90 -12.51 -10.27
N ALA A 97 7.40 -11.88 -11.35
CA ALA A 97 8.23 -11.12 -12.27
C ALA A 97 8.98 -9.96 -11.60
N VAL A 98 8.51 -9.47 -10.44
CA VAL A 98 9.21 -8.42 -9.67
C VAL A 98 10.30 -8.95 -8.72
N LEU A 99 10.43 -10.27 -8.55
CA LEU A 99 11.43 -10.86 -7.64
C LEU A 99 12.87 -10.41 -7.90
N PRO A 100 13.37 -10.28 -9.15
CA PRO A 100 14.71 -9.79 -9.40
C PRO A 100 14.96 -8.39 -8.82
N GLU A 101 13.98 -7.49 -8.92
CA GLU A 101 14.07 -6.13 -8.40
C GLU A 101 13.93 -6.11 -6.87
N ILE A 102 12.96 -6.84 -6.31
CA ILE A 102 12.80 -6.98 -4.85
C ILE A 102 14.11 -7.45 -4.20
N ARG A 103 14.78 -8.44 -4.80
CA ARG A 103 16.04 -8.98 -4.26
C ARG A 103 17.20 -7.98 -4.30
N GLN A 104 17.19 -7.02 -5.22
CA GLN A 104 18.17 -5.94 -5.23
C GLN A 104 17.85 -4.89 -4.16
N LEU A 105 16.58 -4.59 -3.96
CA LEU A 105 16.11 -3.57 -3.01
C LEU A 105 16.11 -4.07 -1.55
N SER A 106 16.06 -5.38 -1.33
CA SER A 106 15.93 -6.02 -0.02
C SER A 106 16.99 -7.11 0.20
N PRO A 107 18.27 -6.72 0.31
CA PRO A 107 19.31 -7.67 0.68
C PRO A 107 19.12 -8.16 2.11
N GLY A 108 19.39 -9.44 2.30
CA GLY A 108 19.28 -10.20 3.53
C GLY A 108 20.01 -11.54 3.35
N PRO A 109 20.23 -12.30 4.44
CA PRO A 109 21.10 -13.47 4.41
C PRO A 109 20.59 -14.59 3.48
N ALA A 110 19.28 -14.64 3.21
CA ALA A 110 18.65 -15.63 2.36
C ALA A 110 17.99 -15.06 1.09
N THR A 111 18.27 -13.80 0.72
CA THR A 111 17.60 -13.09 -0.39
C THR A 111 17.48 -13.90 -1.68
N ALA A 112 18.50 -14.68 -2.04
CA ALA A 112 18.51 -15.50 -3.25
C ALA A 112 17.41 -16.58 -3.27
N SER A 113 17.01 -17.10 -2.10
CA SER A 113 15.96 -18.13 -1.97
C SER A 113 14.58 -17.57 -1.65
N CYS A 114 14.46 -16.24 -1.47
CA CYS A 114 13.20 -15.61 -1.11
C CYS A 114 12.21 -15.57 -2.28
N VAL A 115 10.94 -15.91 -2.00
CA VAL A 115 9.84 -15.96 -2.96
C VAL A 115 8.59 -15.30 -2.40
N LEU A 116 7.64 -14.95 -3.27
CA LEU A 116 6.33 -14.47 -2.87
C LEU A 116 5.40 -15.65 -2.62
N VAL A 117 4.77 -15.70 -1.46
CA VAL A 117 3.76 -16.71 -1.11
C VAL A 117 2.45 -16.03 -0.72
N PRO A 118 1.28 -16.67 -0.92
CA PRO A 118 0.00 -16.09 -0.52
C PRO A 118 -0.02 -15.70 0.97
N ALA A 119 -0.54 -14.51 1.26
CA ALA A 119 -0.67 -13.95 2.60
C ALA A 119 -2.13 -13.54 2.89
N GLN A 120 -2.49 -13.47 4.17
CA GLN A 120 -3.77 -12.90 4.62
C GLN A 120 -3.66 -11.37 4.74
N ASP A 121 -4.78 -10.66 4.55
CA ASP A 121 -4.82 -9.23 4.86
C ASP A 121 -4.74 -9.01 6.38
N PRO A 122 -3.69 -8.31 6.86
CA PRO A 122 -3.47 -8.12 8.29
C PRO A 122 -4.53 -7.21 8.93
N THR A 123 -5.27 -6.45 8.12
CA THR A 123 -6.31 -5.52 8.59
C THR A 123 -7.72 -6.12 8.49
N ASP A 124 -7.88 -7.22 7.75
CA ASP A 124 -9.18 -7.82 7.47
C ASP A 124 -9.06 -9.33 7.17
N PRO A 125 -9.25 -10.21 8.16
CA PRO A 125 -9.21 -11.66 7.97
C PRO A 125 -10.25 -12.21 6.98
N ALA A 126 -11.31 -11.45 6.67
CA ALA A 126 -12.33 -11.86 5.70
C ALA A 126 -12.01 -11.41 4.26
N SER A 127 -10.97 -10.60 4.08
CA SER A 127 -10.55 -10.05 2.79
C SER A 127 -10.32 -11.13 1.75
N LYS A 128 -10.68 -10.81 0.50
CA LYS A 128 -10.41 -11.63 -0.70
C LYS A 128 -9.30 -11.06 -1.57
N ARG A 129 -8.57 -10.06 -1.08
CA ARG A 129 -7.40 -9.50 -1.78
C ARG A 129 -6.35 -10.59 -1.94
N ALA A 130 -5.77 -10.66 -3.14
CA ALA A 130 -4.65 -11.54 -3.42
C ALA A 130 -3.36 -10.86 -2.94
N LEU A 131 -3.03 -11.06 -1.66
CA LEU A 131 -1.84 -10.53 -1.03
C LEU A 131 -0.75 -11.60 -0.97
N PHE A 132 0.50 -11.15 -0.96
CA PHE A 132 1.66 -12.02 -0.90
C PHE A 132 2.70 -11.51 0.08
N GLU A 133 3.43 -12.38 0.73
CA GLU A 133 4.55 -12.04 1.61
C GLU A 133 5.86 -12.62 1.03
N LEU A 134 6.96 -11.89 1.22
CA LEU A 134 8.29 -12.32 0.76
C LEU A 134 8.97 -13.13 1.86
N VAL A 135 9.05 -14.45 1.66
CA VAL A 135 9.55 -15.42 2.64
C VAL A 135 10.74 -16.19 2.10
N PRO A 136 11.67 -16.65 2.96
CA PRO A 136 12.72 -17.56 2.54
C PRO A 136 12.14 -18.93 2.17
N THR A 137 12.93 -19.74 1.47
CA THR A 137 12.60 -21.14 1.19
C THR A 137 13.73 -22.07 1.64
N GLY A 138 13.45 -23.39 1.64
CA GLY A 138 14.42 -24.41 2.01
C GLY A 138 14.84 -24.31 3.48
N GLU A 139 16.12 -24.52 3.75
CA GLU A 139 16.69 -24.50 5.11
C GLU A 139 16.48 -23.14 5.80
N ALA A 140 16.62 -22.03 5.06
CA ALA A 140 16.40 -20.70 5.60
C ALA A 140 14.95 -20.50 6.09
N LYS A 141 13.97 -21.18 5.49
CA LYS A 141 12.60 -21.19 6.00
C LYS A 141 12.49 -21.93 7.34
N ALA A 142 13.13 -23.09 7.46
CA ALA A 142 13.10 -23.85 8.71
C ALA A 142 13.75 -23.06 9.87
N VAL A 143 14.83 -22.33 9.59
CA VAL A 143 15.45 -21.41 10.56
C VAL A 143 14.50 -20.27 10.92
N TRP A 144 13.91 -19.62 9.91
CA TRP A 144 12.97 -18.52 10.14
C TRP A 144 11.74 -18.94 10.95
N ASP A 145 11.14 -20.08 10.64
CA ASP A 145 9.97 -20.59 11.35
C ASP A 145 10.28 -20.81 12.84
N LYS A 146 11.49 -21.28 13.16
CA LYS A 146 11.96 -21.39 14.55
C LYS A 146 12.16 -20.03 15.22
N THR A 147 12.72 -19.06 14.51
CA THR A 147 12.89 -17.68 15.02
C THR A 147 11.54 -17.03 15.32
N VAL A 148 10.52 -17.26 14.49
CA VAL A 148 9.15 -16.80 14.78
C VAL A 148 8.58 -17.48 16.03
N GLU A 149 8.83 -18.77 16.22
CA GLU A 149 8.35 -19.52 17.39
C GLU A 149 9.00 -19.03 18.70
N THR A 150 10.31 -18.78 18.71
CA THR A 150 11.05 -18.42 19.92
C THR A 150 11.11 -16.91 20.17
N GLY A 151 10.91 -16.09 19.14
CA GLY A 151 11.22 -14.66 19.16
C GLY A 151 12.72 -14.36 19.22
N GLU A 152 13.58 -15.38 19.08
CA GLU A 152 15.04 -15.27 19.13
C GLU A 152 15.64 -15.69 17.79
N GLY A 153 16.58 -14.91 17.27
CA GLY A 153 17.36 -15.35 16.11
C GLY A 153 17.80 -14.24 15.16
N GLU A 154 18.09 -14.68 13.94
CA GLU A 154 18.79 -13.93 12.89
C GLU A 154 18.02 -12.72 12.38
N GLU A 155 18.78 -11.83 11.73
CA GLU A 155 18.28 -10.75 10.89
C GLU A 155 17.22 -11.25 9.90
N ALA A 156 16.27 -10.38 9.53
CA ALA A 156 15.18 -10.71 8.62
C ALA A 156 15.73 -11.38 7.33
N PRO A 157 15.33 -12.64 7.02
CA PRO A 157 16.03 -13.47 6.04
C PRO A 157 15.98 -12.91 4.62
N CYS A 158 14.90 -12.20 4.31
CA CYS A 158 14.65 -11.58 3.01
C CYS A 158 14.84 -10.04 3.03
N GLY A 159 15.54 -9.51 4.03
CA GLY A 159 15.80 -8.09 4.18
C GLY A 159 14.57 -7.26 4.56
N ALA A 160 14.67 -5.93 4.39
CA ALA A 160 13.69 -4.96 4.86
C ALA A 160 12.28 -5.07 4.25
N LEU A 161 12.16 -5.61 3.02
CA LEU A 161 10.87 -5.84 2.36
C LEU A 161 10.29 -7.22 2.65
N GLY A 162 11.05 -8.08 3.33
CA GLY A 162 10.68 -9.44 3.69
C GLY A 162 9.81 -9.54 4.94
N VAL A 163 9.46 -10.77 5.29
CA VAL A 163 8.93 -11.09 6.62
C VAL A 163 9.88 -10.65 7.74
N GLY A 164 9.30 -10.25 8.87
CA GLY A 164 10.02 -9.86 10.08
C GLY A 164 9.28 -10.34 11.32
N LEU A 165 9.93 -10.26 12.49
CA LEU A 165 9.33 -10.63 13.77
C LEU A 165 8.19 -9.69 14.18
N ALA A 166 8.22 -8.46 13.68
CA ALA A 166 7.28 -7.42 14.00
C ALA A 166 6.75 -6.77 12.72
N GLY A 167 5.43 -6.58 12.72
CA GLY A 167 4.67 -5.95 11.66
C GLY A 167 4.48 -6.78 10.41
N SER A 168 3.50 -6.37 9.60
CA SER A 168 3.11 -7.09 8.39
C SER A 168 3.54 -6.34 7.14
N ARG A 169 4.19 -7.07 6.22
CA ARG A 169 4.66 -6.54 4.93
C ARG A 169 4.11 -7.41 3.83
N VAL A 170 3.38 -6.81 2.90
CA VAL A 170 2.73 -7.54 1.83
C VAL A 170 2.97 -6.90 0.47
N PHE A 171 2.75 -7.70 -0.56
CA PHE A 171 2.77 -7.32 -1.96
C PHE A 171 1.41 -7.63 -2.58
N GLU A 172 0.95 -6.79 -3.49
CA GLU A 172 -0.22 -7.07 -4.31
C GLU A 172 -0.06 -6.48 -5.71
N VAL A 173 -0.74 -7.06 -6.70
CA VAL A 173 -0.88 -6.40 -8.01
C VAL A 173 -1.91 -5.28 -7.85
N LEU A 174 -1.58 -4.06 -8.25
CA LEU A 174 -2.48 -2.92 -8.06
C LEU A 174 -3.79 -3.18 -8.85
N PRO A 175 -4.98 -3.16 -8.21
CA PRO A 175 -6.22 -3.58 -8.87
C PRO A 175 -6.56 -2.78 -10.13
N ASN A 176 -6.23 -1.49 -10.14
CA ASN A 176 -6.53 -0.58 -11.25
C ASN A 176 -5.38 -0.47 -12.28
N ASP A 177 -4.21 -1.01 -11.97
CA ASP A 177 -3.05 -1.01 -12.87
C ASP A 177 -2.27 -2.34 -12.76
N PRO A 178 -2.60 -3.35 -13.59
CA PRO A 178 -1.92 -4.64 -13.57
C PRO A 178 -0.46 -4.58 -14.02
N THR A 179 0.05 -3.41 -14.45
CA THR A 179 1.49 -3.23 -14.73
C THR A 179 2.31 -2.89 -13.48
N ARG A 180 1.67 -2.82 -12.30
CA ARG A 180 2.33 -2.49 -11.04
C ARG A 180 2.08 -3.53 -9.97
N VAL A 181 3.13 -3.84 -9.22
CA VAL A 181 3.06 -4.51 -7.93
C VAL A 181 3.31 -3.46 -6.86
N VAL A 182 2.52 -3.47 -5.80
CA VAL A 182 2.67 -2.56 -4.67
C VAL A 182 3.20 -3.35 -3.48
N TYR A 183 4.31 -2.87 -2.91
CA TYR A 183 4.74 -3.24 -1.57
C TYR A 183 4.05 -2.34 -0.55
N ILE A 184 3.56 -2.93 0.53
CA ILE A 184 2.89 -2.25 1.64
C ILE A 184 3.52 -2.72 2.95
N ASP A 185 4.05 -1.79 3.75
CA ASP A 185 4.45 -2.01 5.14
C ASP A 185 3.36 -1.48 6.08
N TYR A 186 2.64 -2.39 6.72
CA TYR A 186 1.65 -2.05 7.75
C TYR A 186 2.29 -1.81 9.13
N GLY A 187 3.58 -2.02 9.31
CA GLY A 187 4.20 -1.98 10.64
C GLY A 187 3.46 -2.88 11.65
N SER A 188 3.67 -2.63 12.94
CA SER A 188 3.05 -3.39 14.05
C SER A 188 1.80 -2.75 14.62
N GLU A 189 1.48 -1.53 14.21
CA GLU A 189 0.43 -0.70 14.81
C GLU A 189 -0.72 -0.48 13.82
N ILE A 190 -1.85 0.04 14.32
CA ILE A 190 -2.95 0.48 13.45
C ILE A 190 -2.44 1.59 12.51
N GLN A 191 -2.73 1.45 11.22
CA GLN A 191 -2.22 2.37 10.20
C GLN A 191 -3.10 3.59 10.02
N ILE A 192 -2.47 4.75 9.77
CA ILE A 192 -3.15 6.00 9.43
C ILE A 192 -3.78 5.97 8.04
N PHE A 193 -3.38 5.04 7.17
CA PHE A 193 -3.85 4.94 5.79
C PHE A 193 -4.73 3.70 5.57
N ASP A 194 -5.63 3.77 4.58
CA ASP A 194 -6.48 2.64 4.18
C ASP A 194 -6.08 2.14 2.78
N THR A 195 -5.45 0.96 2.73
CA THR A 195 -4.97 0.37 1.47
C THR A 195 -6.08 -0.13 0.57
N LYS A 196 -7.32 -0.30 1.07
CA LYS A 196 -8.48 -0.61 0.22
C LYS A 196 -8.84 0.57 -0.70
N THR A 197 -8.34 1.76 -0.38
CA THR A 197 -8.55 2.99 -1.15
C THR A 197 -7.41 3.32 -2.10
N LEU A 198 -6.34 2.52 -2.10
CA LEU A 198 -5.18 2.72 -2.96
C LEU A 198 -5.56 2.52 -4.43
N LYS A 199 -5.27 3.52 -5.26
CA LYS A 199 -5.56 3.52 -6.70
C LYS A 199 -4.50 4.26 -7.48
#